data_AF-A0A1E4FRN1-F1
#
_entry.id   AF-A0A1E4FRN1-F1
#
_cell.length_a   1.000
_cell.length_b   1.000
_cell.length_c   1.000
_cell.angle_alpha   90.00
_cell.angle_beta   90.00
_cell.angle_gamma   90.00
#
_symmetry.space_group_name_H-M   'P 1'
#
loop_
_entity.id
_entity.type
_entity.pdbx_description
1 polymer ?
#
loop_
_entity_poly.entity_id
_entity_poly.type
_entity_poly.pdbx_seq_one_letter_code
_entity_poly.pdbx_strand_id
1 'polypeptide(L)'
;MPGDLGFLRAAIFQQLKDRTEPLQIEEQHPQRPWLEWLGVPLRSGTCEVTAEPGKLNAGDLRAAGILPEVVYGCLVQTWWHPGQSDWVARTRSEIYACFDSSELEQPGWELTREALDSVNAYRLQELTPHELLEASREFWEGGCTETERMEGWLLLHLDGLQRLQDVADCLFPFLYQGDPRGALSDEEARQWLRIPSEVALSDATQILGPERVARLLGERSFS
;
A
#
# COMPACT_ATOMS: atom_id res chain seq x y z
N MET A 1 -2.54 7.60 -19.81
CA MET A 1 -2.92 8.38 -18.61
C MET A 1 -1.79 8.30 -17.60
N PRO A 2 -1.47 9.32 -16.78
CA PRO A 2 -0.45 9.18 -15.73
C PRO A 2 -0.77 7.97 -14.84
N GLY A 3 0.22 7.13 -14.55
CA GLY A 3 0.04 5.91 -13.76
C GLY A 3 -0.54 4.74 -14.54
N ASP A 4 -0.42 4.73 -15.86
CA ASP A 4 -0.94 3.62 -16.69
C ASP A 4 -0.10 2.35 -16.48
N LEU A 5 -0.70 1.33 -15.87
CA LEU A 5 -0.02 0.07 -15.57
C LEU A 5 0.47 -0.66 -16.82
N GLY A 6 -0.17 -0.45 -17.97
CA GLY A 6 0.28 -1.00 -19.24
C GLY A 6 1.68 -0.51 -19.61
N PHE A 7 1.89 0.81 -19.51
CA PHE A 7 3.19 1.42 -19.72
C PHE A 7 4.20 0.98 -18.65
N LEU A 8 3.83 1.02 -17.37
CA LEU A 8 4.73 0.67 -16.28
C LEU A 8 5.22 -0.78 -16.41
N ARG A 9 4.34 -1.72 -16.77
CA ARG A 9 4.71 -3.10 -17.07
C ARG A 9 5.76 -3.15 -18.17
N ALA A 10 5.49 -2.55 -19.33
CA ALA A 10 6.39 -2.63 -20.47
C ALA A 10 7.76 -1.99 -20.18
N ALA A 11 7.78 -0.88 -19.45
CA ALA A 11 8.99 -0.23 -18.95
C ALA A 11 9.79 -1.12 -17.98
N ILE A 12 9.12 -1.79 -17.04
CA ILE A 12 9.75 -2.75 -16.12
C ILE A 12 10.39 -3.90 -16.90
N PHE A 13 9.69 -4.49 -17.88
CA PHE A 13 10.27 -5.56 -18.69
C PHE A 13 11.43 -5.10 -19.56
N GLN A 14 11.41 -3.86 -20.07
CA GLN A 14 12.56 -3.28 -20.76
C GLN A 14 13.76 -3.18 -19.82
N GLN A 15 13.55 -2.71 -18.59
CA GLN A 15 14.60 -2.61 -17.59
C GLN A 15 15.10 -4.01 -17.14
N LEU A 16 14.23 -5.01 -17.00
CA LEU A 16 14.62 -6.36 -16.60
C LEU A 16 15.43 -7.10 -17.68
N LYS A 17 15.25 -6.73 -18.96
CA LYS A 17 16.06 -7.23 -20.08
C LYS A 17 17.46 -6.63 -20.12
N ASP A 18 17.63 -5.40 -19.64
CA ASP A 18 18.92 -4.70 -19.53
C ASP A 18 19.18 -4.26 -18.08
N ARG A 19 19.47 -5.23 -17.21
CA ARG A 19 19.59 -4.99 -15.76
C ARG A 19 20.77 -4.11 -15.37
N THR A 20 21.76 -4.00 -16.24
CA THR A 20 22.99 -3.26 -16.00
C THR A 20 22.82 -1.76 -16.20
N GLU A 21 21.80 -1.35 -16.94
CA GLU A 21 21.58 0.05 -17.30
C GLU A 21 20.24 0.57 -16.73
N PRO A 22 20.22 1.79 -16.15
CA PRO A 22 18.96 2.43 -15.80
C PRO A 22 18.08 2.67 -17.01
N LEU A 23 16.76 2.58 -16.82
CA LEU A 23 15.77 2.87 -17.84
C LEU A 23 15.87 4.34 -18.25
N GLN A 24 16.03 4.60 -19.55
CA GLN A 24 16.01 5.96 -20.09
C GLN A 24 14.57 6.46 -20.10
N ILE A 25 14.29 7.60 -19.49
CA ILE A 25 12.98 8.25 -19.53
C ILE A 25 13.10 9.77 -19.38
N GLU A 26 12.29 10.50 -20.14
CA GLU A 26 12.34 11.97 -20.14
C GLU A 26 11.92 12.49 -18.78
N GLU A 27 12.56 13.58 -18.31
CA GLU A 27 12.28 14.15 -16.99
C GLU A 27 10.83 14.59 -16.83
N GLN A 28 10.22 15.06 -17.91
CA GLN A 28 8.84 15.53 -17.93
C GLN A 28 7.83 14.43 -18.31
N HIS A 29 8.29 13.18 -18.50
CA HIS A 29 7.39 12.11 -18.90
C HIS A 29 6.35 11.83 -17.81
N PRO A 30 5.04 11.76 -18.13
CA PRO A 30 3.97 11.63 -17.14
C PRO A 30 4.02 10.34 -16.31
N GLN A 31 4.79 9.34 -16.76
CA GLN A 31 4.96 8.05 -16.07
C GLN A 31 6.18 8.01 -15.15
N ARG A 32 7.09 9.00 -15.26
CA ARG A 32 8.33 9.01 -14.49
C ARG A 32 8.10 8.95 -12.97
N PRO A 33 7.20 9.76 -12.36
CA PRO A 33 6.97 9.70 -10.92
C PRO A 33 6.48 8.33 -10.43
N TRP A 34 5.75 7.61 -11.29
CA TRP A 34 5.22 6.27 -10.97
C TRP A 34 6.30 5.20 -11.07
N LEU A 35 7.22 5.31 -12.02
CA LEU A 35 8.39 4.45 -12.07
C LEU A 35 9.33 4.69 -10.88
N GLU A 36 9.47 5.95 -10.45
CA GLU A 36 10.22 6.32 -9.24
C GLU A 36 9.55 5.74 -7.98
N TRP A 37 8.23 5.84 -7.88
CA TRP A 37 7.45 5.21 -6.79
C TRP A 37 7.62 3.69 -6.74
N LEU A 38 7.63 3.02 -7.90
CA LEU A 38 7.94 1.58 -8.01
C LEU A 38 9.43 1.26 -7.80
N GLY A 39 10.27 2.27 -7.60
CA GLY A 39 11.71 2.14 -7.38
C GLY A 39 12.50 1.72 -8.63
N VAL A 40 11.95 1.83 -9.83
CA VAL A 40 12.66 1.47 -11.07
C VAL A 40 13.90 2.38 -11.23
N PRO A 41 15.11 1.86 -11.50
CA PRO A 41 16.27 2.71 -11.75
C PRO A 41 16.11 3.52 -13.04
N LEU A 42 16.21 4.85 -12.95
CA LEU A 42 15.98 5.76 -14.09
C LEU A 42 17.20 6.61 -14.42
N ARG A 43 17.33 6.98 -15.70
CA ARG A 43 18.21 8.05 -16.19
C ARG A 43 17.47 8.92 -17.20
N SER A 44 17.82 10.19 -17.29
CA SER A 44 17.22 11.10 -18.28
C SER A 44 17.57 10.65 -19.71
N GLY A 45 16.57 10.49 -20.56
CA GLY A 45 16.73 10.04 -21.94
C GLY A 45 15.39 9.71 -22.60
N THR A 46 15.40 9.28 -23.85
CA THR A 46 14.17 8.90 -24.57
C THR A 46 13.84 7.43 -24.34
N CYS A 47 12.57 7.15 -24.04
CA CYS A 47 12.08 5.78 -23.85
C CYS A 47 11.13 5.40 -24.98
N GLU A 48 11.48 4.39 -25.78
CA GLU A 48 10.54 3.79 -26.72
C GLU A 48 9.89 2.55 -26.08
N VAL A 49 8.79 2.78 -25.37
CA VAL A 49 7.97 1.71 -24.79
C VAL A 49 6.63 1.68 -25.53
N THR A 50 6.34 0.57 -26.19
CA THR A 50 5.02 0.31 -26.74
C THR A 50 4.22 -0.50 -25.72
N ALA A 51 3.05 0.01 -25.33
CA ALA A 51 2.21 -0.62 -24.33
C ALA A 51 0.72 -0.53 -24.69
N GLU A 52 0.00 -1.61 -24.41
CA GLU A 52 -1.46 -1.59 -24.36
C GLU A 52 -1.92 -0.97 -23.04
N PRO A 53 -2.98 -0.14 -23.02
CA PRO A 53 -3.48 0.47 -21.80
C PRO A 53 -3.88 -0.56 -20.74
N GLY A 54 -3.50 -0.32 -19.49
CA GLY A 54 -3.95 -1.11 -18.35
C GLY A 54 -5.40 -0.77 -17.95
N LYS A 55 -6.10 -1.76 -17.36
CA LYS A 55 -7.44 -1.54 -16.75
C LYS A 55 -7.39 -0.85 -15.40
N LEU A 56 -6.24 -0.94 -14.71
CA LEU A 56 -5.98 -0.34 -13.40
C LEU A 56 -4.98 0.80 -13.55
N ASN A 57 -4.94 1.69 -12.54
CA ASN A 57 -4.06 2.85 -12.50
C ASN A 57 -3.21 2.86 -11.22
N ALA A 58 -1.92 3.18 -11.34
CA ALA A 58 -0.98 3.25 -10.23
C ALA A 58 -1.39 4.27 -9.15
N GLY A 59 -2.01 5.38 -9.53
CA GLY A 59 -2.53 6.37 -8.60
C GLY A 59 -3.63 5.82 -7.72
N ASP A 60 -4.58 5.08 -8.31
CA ASP A 60 -5.66 4.45 -7.54
C ASP A 60 -5.14 3.35 -6.62
N LEU A 61 -4.09 2.63 -7.03
CA LEU A 61 -3.45 1.60 -6.22
C LEU A 61 -2.70 2.21 -5.04
N ARG A 62 -1.91 3.26 -5.27
CA ARG A 62 -1.21 4.00 -4.21
C ARG A 62 -2.20 4.62 -3.23
N ALA A 63 -3.22 5.32 -3.73
CA ALA A 63 -4.25 5.94 -2.90
C ALA A 63 -5.03 4.90 -2.06
N ALA A 64 -5.12 3.66 -2.53
CA ALA A 64 -5.73 2.58 -1.78
C ALA A 64 -4.75 1.87 -0.82
N GLY A 65 -3.51 2.32 -0.69
CA GLY A 65 -2.52 1.74 0.22
C GLY A 65 -1.96 0.39 -0.24
N ILE A 66 -1.87 0.17 -1.55
CA ILE A 66 -1.13 -0.96 -2.11
C ILE A 66 0.36 -0.61 -2.19
N LEU A 67 1.19 -1.49 -1.64
CA LEU A 67 2.63 -1.33 -1.60
C LEU A 67 3.26 -1.28 -3.00
N PRO A 68 4.23 -0.39 -3.26
CA PRO A 68 4.88 -0.28 -4.57
C PRO A 68 5.57 -1.58 -5.00
N GLU A 69 6.19 -2.32 -4.07
CA GLU A 69 6.82 -3.60 -4.38
C GLU A 69 5.81 -4.68 -4.78
N VAL A 70 4.59 -4.63 -4.24
CA VAL A 70 3.49 -5.53 -4.62
C VAL A 70 3.04 -5.21 -6.03
N VAL A 71 2.85 -3.93 -6.35
CA VAL A 71 2.51 -3.50 -7.72
C VAL A 71 3.61 -3.93 -8.69
N TYR A 72 4.88 -3.68 -8.37
CA TYR A 72 6.01 -4.11 -9.19
C TYR A 72 6.01 -5.63 -9.42
N GLY A 73 5.93 -6.41 -8.34
CA GLY A 73 6.00 -7.87 -8.39
C GLY A 73 4.82 -8.48 -9.16
N CYS A 74 3.61 -7.94 -9.00
CA CYS A 74 2.46 -8.39 -9.76
C CYS A 74 2.53 -7.98 -11.23
N LEU A 75 3.03 -6.77 -11.56
CA LEU A 75 3.23 -6.40 -12.97
C LEU A 75 4.21 -7.34 -13.67
N VAL A 76 5.27 -7.78 -12.99
CA VAL A 76 6.21 -8.78 -13.53
C VAL A 76 5.52 -10.14 -13.71
N GLN A 77 4.74 -10.60 -12.73
CA GLN A 77 4.03 -11.87 -12.81
C GLN A 77 2.99 -11.93 -13.95
N THR A 78 2.55 -10.79 -14.49
CA THR A 78 1.68 -10.80 -15.69
C THR A 78 2.31 -11.48 -16.90
N TRP A 79 3.65 -11.47 -17.08
CA TRP A 79 4.31 -12.18 -18.18
C TRP A 79 5.44 -13.12 -17.73
N TRP A 80 5.82 -13.14 -16.44
CA TRP A 80 6.88 -14.01 -15.93
C TRP A 80 6.49 -14.65 -14.60
N HIS A 81 6.01 -15.89 -14.66
CA HIS A 81 5.54 -16.69 -13.52
C HIS A 81 5.94 -18.18 -13.64
N PRO A 82 7.26 -18.47 -13.79
CA PRO A 82 7.71 -19.82 -14.12
C PRO A 82 7.35 -20.84 -13.04
N GLY A 83 6.60 -21.87 -13.43
CA GLY A 83 6.19 -22.96 -12.54
C GLY A 83 5.20 -22.55 -11.44
N GLN A 84 4.54 -21.40 -11.58
CA GLN A 84 3.57 -20.89 -10.61
C GLN A 84 2.15 -21.13 -11.08
N SER A 85 1.27 -21.46 -10.15
CA SER A 85 -0.18 -21.59 -10.39
C SER A 85 -1.00 -20.48 -9.75
N ASP A 86 -0.37 -19.63 -8.94
CA ASP A 86 -1.01 -18.54 -8.21
C ASP A 86 -0.06 -17.34 -8.04
N TRP A 87 -0.64 -16.18 -7.72
CA TRP A 87 0.08 -14.95 -7.43
C TRP A 87 0.87 -15.07 -6.14
N VAL A 88 2.12 -14.62 -6.15
CA VAL A 88 2.97 -14.63 -4.96
C VAL A 88 3.60 -13.27 -4.72
N ALA A 89 3.87 -12.93 -3.46
CA ALA A 89 4.74 -11.82 -3.15
C ALA A 89 6.18 -12.21 -3.52
N ARG A 90 6.85 -11.37 -4.32
CA ARG A 90 8.29 -11.47 -4.61
C ARG A 90 8.92 -10.12 -4.43
N THR A 91 10.03 -10.08 -3.72
CA THR A 91 10.88 -8.91 -3.64
C THR A 91 11.54 -8.65 -4.99
N ARG A 92 11.93 -7.39 -5.22
CA ARG A 92 12.70 -7.03 -6.41
C ARG A 92 14.00 -7.81 -6.52
N SER A 93 14.71 -8.03 -5.41
CA SER A 93 15.96 -8.80 -5.40
C SER A 93 15.76 -10.24 -5.89
N GLU A 94 14.68 -10.90 -5.49
CA GLU A 94 14.33 -12.25 -5.97
C GLU A 94 14.00 -12.26 -7.46
N ILE A 95 13.24 -11.27 -7.94
CA ILE A 95 12.96 -11.12 -9.37
C ILE A 95 14.26 -10.95 -10.15
N TYR A 96 15.18 -10.08 -9.70
CA TYR A 96 16.45 -9.86 -10.38
C TYR A 96 17.40 -11.06 -10.31
N ALA A 97 17.30 -11.89 -9.27
CA ALA A 97 18.12 -13.09 -9.16
C ALA A 97 17.66 -14.19 -10.14
N CYS A 98 16.36 -14.30 -10.37
CA CYS A 98 15.76 -15.46 -11.04
C CYS A 98 15.16 -15.16 -12.42
N PHE A 99 14.93 -13.90 -12.80
CA PHE A 99 14.27 -13.58 -14.06
C PHE A 99 15.03 -14.14 -15.27
N ASP A 100 14.28 -14.74 -16.19
CA ASP A 100 14.77 -15.19 -17.49
C ASP A 100 13.80 -14.71 -18.58
N SER A 101 14.34 -13.98 -19.55
CA SER A 101 13.52 -13.46 -20.66
C SER A 101 13.04 -14.54 -21.63
N SER A 102 13.63 -15.75 -21.58
CA SER A 102 13.18 -16.90 -22.37
C SER A 102 11.94 -17.58 -21.80
N GLU A 103 11.58 -17.29 -20.54
CA GLU A 103 10.41 -17.82 -19.84
C GLU A 103 9.20 -16.87 -19.88
N LEU A 104 9.21 -15.90 -20.80
CA LEU A 104 8.09 -14.95 -20.91
C LEU A 104 6.87 -15.60 -21.57
N GLU A 105 5.72 -15.47 -20.91
CA GLU A 105 4.43 -15.99 -21.38
C GLU A 105 3.55 -14.83 -21.88
N GLN A 106 3.27 -14.80 -23.19
CA GLN A 106 2.42 -13.77 -23.81
C GLN A 106 1.34 -14.40 -24.72
N PRO A 107 0.05 -14.14 -24.47
CA PRO A 107 -0.48 -13.37 -23.34
C PRO A 107 -0.29 -14.13 -22.02
N GLY A 108 0.08 -13.43 -20.96
CA GLY A 108 0.19 -14.02 -19.63
C GLY A 108 -1.03 -13.69 -18.76
N TRP A 109 -0.87 -13.67 -17.44
CA TRP A 109 -1.97 -13.49 -16.50
C TRP A 109 -2.56 -12.08 -16.55
N GLU A 110 -3.89 -12.01 -16.45
CA GLU A 110 -4.59 -10.75 -16.27
C GLU A 110 -4.43 -10.26 -14.83
N LEU A 111 -3.87 -9.06 -14.67
CA LEU A 111 -3.76 -8.43 -13.36
C LEU A 111 -5.12 -7.89 -12.90
N THR A 112 -5.67 -8.48 -11.84
CA THR A 112 -6.92 -8.05 -11.22
C THR A 112 -6.68 -7.31 -9.91
N ARG A 113 -7.69 -6.55 -9.45
CA ARG A 113 -7.63 -5.88 -8.14
C ARG A 113 -7.58 -6.87 -6.98
N GLU A 114 -8.31 -7.98 -7.11
CA GLU A 114 -8.35 -9.05 -6.11
C GLU A 114 -6.97 -9.69 -5.90
N ALA A 115 -6.24 -9.97 -7.00
CA ALA A 115 -4.88 -10.49 -6.92
C ALA A 115 -3.93 -9.51 -6.19
N LEU A 116 -4.02 -8.21 -6.51
CA LEU A 116 -3.24 -7.18 -5.82
C LEU A 116 -3.57 -7.10 -4.34
N ASP A 117 -4.86 -7.05 -3.98
CA ASP A 117 -5.29 -6.95 -2.58
C ASP A 117 -4.83 -8.20 -1.79
N SER A 118 -4.91 -9.40 -2.37
CA SER A 118 -4.45 -10.65 -1.76
C SER A 118 -2.93 -10.67 -1.52
N VAL A 119 -2.13 -10.36 -2.54
CA VAL A 119 -0.67 -10.31 -2.42
C VAL A 119 -0.24 -9.18 -1.47
N ASN A 120 -0.95 -8.06 -1.46
CA ASN A 120 -0.68 -6.94 -0.56
C ASN A 120 -0.92 -7.30 0.90
N ALA A 121 -2.05 -7.95 1.21
CA ALA A 121 -2.34 -8.42 2.56
C ALA A 121 -1.25 -9.37 3.07
N TYR A 122 -0.84 -10.35 2.25
CA TYR A 122 0.26 -11.25 2.58
C TYR A 122 1.57 -10.47 2.82
N ARG A 123 1.90 -9.51 1.94
CA ARG A 123 3.13 -8.73 2.08
C ARG A 123 3.14 -7.86 3.34
N LEU A 124 2.02 -7.25 3.71
CA LEU A 124 1.91 -6.45 4.93
C LEU A 124 2.19 -7.27 6.19
N GLN A 125 1.83 -8.56 6.20
CA GLN A 125 2.12 -9.46 7.32
C GLN A 125 3.61 -9.82 7.43
N GLU A 126 4.37 -9.71 6.34
CA GLU A 126 5.82 -9.94 6.35
C GLU A 126 6.63 -8.71 6.80
N LEU A 127 6.03 -7.52 6.78
CA LEU A 127 6.68 -6.30 7.22
C LEU A 127 6.76 -6.25 8.74
N THR A 128 7.88 -5.76 9.25
CA THR A 128 8.00 -5.42 10.66
C THR A 128 7.05 -4.26 11.00
N PRO A 129 6.60 -4.14 12.27
CA PRO A 129 5.79 -3.00 12.70
C PRO A 129 6.44 -1.66 12.36
N HIS A 130 7.76 -1.56 12.48
CA HIS A 130 8.52 -0.38 12.11
C HIS A 130 8.38 -0.04 10.61
N GLU A 131 8.54 -1.03 9.73
CA GLU A 131 8.36 -0.84 8.29
C GLU A 131 6.92 -0.44 7.93
N LEU A 132 5.93 -1.02 8.61
CA LEU A 132 4.52 -0.64 8.45
C LEU A 132 4.27 0.82 8.87
N LEU A 133 4.89 1.28 9.96
CA LEU A 133 4.83 2.67 10.38
C LEU A 133 5.42 3.60 9.32
N GLU A 134 6.62 3.31 8.83
CA GLU A 134 7.27 4.11 7.78
C GLU A 134 6.45 4.13 6.48
N ALA A 135 5.96 2.97 6.04
CA ALA A 135 5.19 2.84 4.81
C ALA A 135 3.82 3.54 4.89
N SER A 136 3.18 3.55 6.05
CA SER A 136 1.85 4.16 6.23
C SER A 136 1.87 5.67 6.46
N ARG A 137 3.04 6.31 6.60
CA ARG A 137 3.17 7.74 6.93
C ARG A 137 2.40 8.67 6.00
N GLU A 138 2.23 8.31 4.73
CA GLU A 138 1.48 9.16 3.79
C GLU A 138 -0.04 9.21 4.09
N PHE A 139 -0.55 8.32 4.93
CA PHE A 139 -1.97 8.20 5.28
C PHE A 139 -2.35 8.88 6.59
N TRP A 140 -1.39 9.50 7.29
CA TRP A 140 -1.67 10.20 8.54
C TRP A 140 -0.71 11.37 8.76
N GLU A 141 -1.23 12.43 9.36
CA GLU A 141 -0.46 13.63 9.70
C GLU A 141 -0.23 13.68 11.21
N GLY A 142 1.03 13.88 11.63
CA GLY A 142 1.37 14.02 13.05
C GLY A 142 2.79 13.59 13.38
N GLY A 143 3.24 13.97 14.58
CA GLY A 143 4.46 13.45 15.18
C GLY A 143 4.12 12.31 16.13
N CYS A 144 4.85 11.21 16.05
CA CYS A 144 4.72 10.10 16.99
C CYS A 144 5.70 10.28 18.16
N THR A 145 5.17 10.34 19.38
CA THR A 145 5.98 10.36 20.62
C THR A 145 6.10 8.98 21.27
N GLU A 146 5.32 7.99 20.83
CA GLU A 146 5.19 6.66 21.45
C GLU A 146 5.38 5.50 20.45
N THR A 147 6.43 5.56 19.63
CA THR A 147 6.68 4.57 18.54
C THR A 147 6.62 3.13 19.02
N GLU A 148 7.24 2.81 20.16
CA GLU A 148 7.25 1.44 20.73
C GLU A 148 5.84 0.92 21.05
N ARG A 149 4.93 1.79 21.50
CA ARG A 149 3.53 1.41 21.79
C ARG A 149 2.75 1.16 20.52
N MET A 150 2.98 1.97 19.48
CA MET A 150 2.37 1.79 18.16
C MET A 150 2.85 0.50 17.49
N GLU A 151 4.15 0.21 17.55
CA GLU A 151 4.70 -1.05 17.05
C GLU A 151 4.09 -2.25 17.79
N GLY A 152 4.01 -2.19 19.13
CA GLY A 152 3.33 -3.21 19.93
C GLY A 152 1.84 -3.39 19.60
N TRP A 153 1.15 -2.30 19.26
CA TRP A 153 -0.25 -2.34 18.86
C TRP A 153 -0.46 -2.97 17.48
N LEU A 154 0.42 -2.67 16.52
CA LEU A 154 0.38 -3.26 15.20
C LEU A 154 0.60 -4.78 15.25
N LEU A 155 1.52 -5.26 16.10
CA LEU A 155 1.75 -6.70 16.29
C LEU A 155 0.47 -7.47 16.64
N LEU A 156 -0.47 -6.86 17.36
CA LEU A 156 -1.74 -7.49 17.75
C LEU A 156 -2.77 -7.52 16.61
N HIS A 157 -2.57 -6.74 15.54
CA HIS A 157 -3.55 -6.52 14.48
C HIS A 157 -3.02 -6.89 13.08
N LEU A 158 -1.80 -7.42 12.95
CA LEU A 158 -1.16 -7.73 11.67
C LEU A 158 -2.05 -8.57 10.74
N ASP A 159 -2.69 -9.61 11.28
CA ASP A 159 -3.52 -10.54 10.50
C ASP A 159 -4.75 -9.88 9.85
N GLY A 160 -5.18 -8.73 10.36
CA GLY A 160 -6.32 -7.98 9.85
C GLY A 160 -5.98 -6.93 8.78
N LEU A 161 -4.70 -6.67 8.53
CA LEU A 161 -4.26 -5.63 7.60
C LEU A 161 -4.34 -6.12 6.16
N GLN A 162 -5.06 -5.39 5.31
CA GLN A 162 -5.12 -5.65 3.87
C GLN A 162 -4.46 -4.53 3.06
N ARG A 163 -4.42 -3.31 3.60
CA ARG A 163 -3.92 -2.09 2.96
C ARG A 163 -3.17 -1.22 3.97
N LEU A 164 -2.29 -0.34 3.48
CA LEU A 164 -1.58 0.63 4.34
C LEU A 164 -2.53 1.61 5.05
N GLN A 165 -3.71 1.88 4.47
CA GLN A 165 -4.74 2.67 5.15
C GLN A 165 -5.21 1.99 6.44
N ASP A 166 -5.30 0.65 6.47
CA ASP A 166 -5.73 -0.09 7.66
C ASP A 166 -4.73 0.08 8.82
N VAL A 167 -3.46 0.31 8.51
CA VAL A 167 -2.41 0.64 9.49
C VAL A 167 -2.71 1.99 10.14
N ALA A 168 -2.99 3.02 9.35
CA ALA A 168 -3.36 4.35 9.85
C ALA A 168 -4.62 4.28 10.73
N ASP A 169 -5.63 3.55 10.26
CA ASP A 169 -6.90 3.34 10.96
C ASP A 169 -6.70 2.59 12.29
N CYS A 170 -5.81 1.59 12.30
CA CYS A 170 -5.43 0.83 13.49
C CYS A 170 -4.72 1.72 14.53
N LEU A 171 -3.85 2.62 14.08
CA LEU A 171 -3.00 3.48 14.90
C LEU A 171 -3.68 4.76 15.37
N PHE A 172 -4.89 5.05 14.89
CA PHE A 172 -5.66 6.23 15.22
C PHE A 172 -5.62 6.63 16.72
N PRO A 173 -5.78 5.70 17.69
CA PRO A 173 -5.73 6.05 19.11
C PRO A 173 -4.42 6.71 19.56
N PHE A 174 -3.30 6.43 18.88
CA PHE A 174 -1.98 7.00 19.20
C PHE A 174 -1.73 8.29 18.42
N LEU A 175 -2.14 8.32 17.15
CA LEU A 175 -1.92 9.44 16.24
C LEU A 175 -2.66 10.71 16.69
N TYR A 176 -3.79 10.56 17.36
CA TYR A 176 -4.64 11.67 17.80
C TYR A 176 -4.69 11.88 19.31
N GLN A 177 -3.97 11.08 20.10
CA GLN A 177 -3.72 11.39 21.52
C GLN A 177 -2.68 12.52 21.62
N GLY A 178 -3.13 13.76 21.46
CA GLY A 178 -2.28 14.94 21.65
C GLY A 178 -2.64 16.21 20.86
N ASP A 179 -3.72 16.25 20.07
CA ASP A 179 -4.10 17.50 19.39
C ASP A 179 -4.54 18.57 20.43
N PRO A 180 -3.89 19.75 20.49
CA PRO A 180 -4.29 20.85 21.37
C PRO A 180 -5.69 21.42 21.05
N ARG A 181 -6.35 20.99 19.96
CA ARG A 181 -7.72 21.38 19.56
C ARG A 181 -8.84 20.55 20.21
N GLY A 182 -8.51 19.51 20.99
CA GLY A 182 -9.48 18.73 21.76
C GLY A 182 -10.00 17.48 21.05
N ALA A 183 -10.61 16.58 21.82
CA ALA A 183 -11.19 15.33 21.34
C ALA A 183 -12.13 15.55 20.14
N LEU A 184 -12.10 14.62 19.17
CA LEU A 184 -13.04 14.63 18.05
C LEU A 184 -14.48 14.72 18.57
N SER A 185 -15.33 15.48 17.88
CA SER A 185 -16.77 15.40 18.12
C SER A 185 -17.30 14.01 17.76
N ASP A 186 -18.39 13.57 18.39
CA ASP A 186 -19.04 12.28 18.12
C ASP A 186 -19.37 12.10 16.63
N GLU A 187 -19.66 13.19 15.93
CA GLU A 187 -20.01 13.18 14.51
C GLU A 187 -18.78 12.95 13.62
N GLU A 188 -17.65 13.57 13.97
CA GLU A 188 -16.35 13.34 13.30
C GLU A 188 -15.86 11.91 13.56
N ALA A 189 -15.96 11.43 14.80
CA ALA A 189 -15.61 10.05 15.15
C ALA A 189 -16.49 9.02 14.41
N ARG A 190 -17.80 9.28 14.25
CA ARG A 190 -18.73 8.41 13.51
C ARG A 190 -18.43 8.34 12.02
N GLN A 191 -18.23 9.49 11.39
CA GLN A 191 -17.89 9.54 9.96
C GLN A 191 -16.56 8.82 9.70
N TRP A 192 -15.61 8.94 10.62
CA TRP A 192 -14.28 8.37 10.48
C TRP A 192 -14.22 6.86 10.73
N LEU A 193 -14.86 6.39 11.81
CA LEU A 193 -15.02 4.95 12.11
C LEU A 193 -16.01 4.25 11.17
N ARG A 194 -16.58 4.97 10.19
CA ARG A 194 -17.62 4.50 9.27
C ARG A 194 -18.78 3.81 9.98
N ILE A 195 -19.12 4.30 11.18
CA ILE A 195 -20.26 3.79 11.96
C ILE A 195 -21.52 4.30 11.26
N PRO A 196 -22.43 3.42 10.79
CA PRO A 196 -23.69 3.86 10.19
C PRO A 196 -24.45 4.77 11.15
N SER A 197 -25.09 5.82 10.62
CA SER A 197 -25.81 6.81 11.43
C SER A 197 -26.92 6.19 12.29
N GLU A 198 -27.45 5.04 11.86
CA GLU A 198 -28.44 4.24 12.56
C GLU A 198 -27.89 3.35 13.70
N VAL A 199 -26.57 3.21 13.83
CA VAL A 199 -25.94 2.51 14.96
C VAL A 199 -25.68 3.50 16.09
N ALA A 200 -26.17 3.21 17.30
CA ALA A 200 -25.88 4.03 18.46
C ALA A 200 -24.38 3.93 18.82
N LEU A 201 -23.75 5.07 19.15
CA LEU A 201 -22.32 5.08 19.52
C LEU A 201 -22.05 4.18 20.74
N SER A 202 -23.06 4.06 21.62
CA SER A 202 -23.10 3.17 22.77
C SER A 202 -23.13 1.67 22.44
N ASP A 203 -23.43 1.31 21.19
CA ASP A 203 -23.39 -0.07 20.71
C ASP A 203 -22.05 -0.34 19.99
N ALA A 204 -21.49 0.69 19.34
CA ALA A 204 -20.13 0.65 18.81
C ALA A 204 -19.07 0.47 19.91
N THR A 205 -19.33 0.96 21.14
CA THR A 205 -18.49 0.70 22.33
C THR A 205 -18.41 -0.78 22.70
N GLN A 206 -19.42 -1.60 22.38
CA GLN A 206 -19.38 -3.05 22.62
C GLN A 206 -18.51 -3.77 21.61
N ILE A 207 -18.41 -3.24 20.39
CA ILE A 207 -17.57 -3.76 19.30
C ILE A 207 -16.11 -3.31 19.49
N LEU A 208 -15.88 -2.07 19.94
CA LEU A 208 -14.55 -1.47 20.11
C LEU A 208 -13.96 -1.65 21.52
N GLY A 209 -14.78 -2.02 22.51
CA GLY A 209 -14.43 -2.12 23.91
C GLY A 209 -14.65 -0.81 24.69
N PRO A 210 -15.18 -0.84 25.92
CA PRO A 210 -15.58 0.34 26.69
C PRO A 210 -14.41 1.26 27.07
N GLU A 211 -13.23 0.70 27.31
CA GLU A 211 -12.00 1.47 27.60
C GLU A 211 -11.55 2.31 26.39
N ARG A 212 -11.85 1.84 25.17
CA ARG A 212 -11.43 2.45 23.90
C ARG A 212 -12.26 3.68 23.57
N VAL A 213 -13.56 3.66 23.88
CA VAL A 213 -14.45 4.82 23.68
C VAL A 213 -14.30 5.86 24.79
N ALA A 214 -14.07 5.45 26.03
CA ALA A 214 -13.79 6.37 27.14
C ALA A 214 -12.53 7.23 26.91
N ARG A 215 -11.51 6.65 26.25
CA ARG A 215 -10.29 7.37 25.84
C ARG A 215 -10.49 8.29 24.64
N LEU A 216 -11.28 7.87 23.65
CA LEU A 216 -11.55 8.66 22.44
C LEU A 216 -12.38 9.92 22.73
N LEU A 217 -13.27 9.85 23.72
CA LEU A 217 -14.13 10.97 24.15
C LEU A 217 -13.48 11.87 25.21
N GLY A 218 -12.19 11.64 25.53
CA GLY A 218 -11.43 12.42 26.50
C GLY A 218 -12.10 12.46 27.87
N GLU A 219 -11.94 11.39 28.67
CA GLU A 219 -12.31 11.26 30.08
C GLU A 219 -13.07 12.45 30.70
N ARG A 220 -14.37 12.55 30.40
CA ARG A 220 -15.30 13.12 31.37
C ARG A 220 -15.75 11.99 32.27
N SER A 221 -15.05 11.90 33.41
CA SER A 221 -15.43 11.16 34.61
C SER A 221 -16.93 10.87 34.67
N PHE A 222 -17.32 9.61 34.46
CA PHE A 222 -18.60 9.09 34.95
C PHE A 222 -18.38 8.63 36.39
N SER A 223 -18.56 9.58 37.31
CA SER A 223 -18.92 9.36 38.70
C SER A 223 -20.39 9.71 38.88
#